data_AF-A0A226MK28-F1
#
_entry.id   AF-A0A226MK28-F1
#
_cell.length_a   1.000
_cell.length_b   1.000
_cell.length_c   1.000
_cell.angle_alpha   90.00
_cell.angle_beta   90.00
_cell.angle_gamma   90.00
#
_symmetry.space_group_name_H-M   'P 1'
#
loop_
_entity.id
_entity.type
_entity.pdbx_description
1 polymer ?
#
loop_
_entity_poly.entity_id
_entity_poly.type
_entity_poly.pdbx_seq_one_letter_code
_entity_poly.pdbx_strand_id
1 'polypeptide(L)'
;EELSFTVRFRRARAVPVDLYFLLDLSYSMRDDLRLLQRLGSELLRALHNTSSAPRIGFGSFVDKPLLPFSAVTPQRSPCPPAEPCAPPAAFRHVLPLTNDSAEFTRRVRSQRVSGNMDAPEGGFDAIVQVAVCQERIGWREVTRLLLFASDDTFHTAGDGRLGGIARPCDGRCHLDEHGEYSHSHLYVSFTVRVRADMCLGPPQRVGLRVVGVPEELSLLLRVPCSCPCSQRQGGATLCRGGDLECGVCRDCADCGAFGRGPLRGNCSHACNGTALRVLPSPAPPNPALCREQTPDGRVLVFLVGRGDGDEDEEGADIAITVWAEEAPLRQSPLLVAVVAAAVAVGLLLMAAWGRISVELHDRREFRRFEREQLRAAWDQDNPLFRSATTTTINPNYLGDSNGDGATETPQ
;
A
#
# COMPACT_ATOMS: atom_id res chain seq x y z
N GLU A 1 18.96 -59.70 14.60
CA GLU A 1 19.58 -59.66 15.94
C GLU A 1 19.39 -58.27 16.51
N GLU A 2 18.93 -58.16 17.74
CA GLU A 2 18.69 -56.87 18.41
C GLU A 2 19.81 -56.67 19.44
N LEU A 3 20.65 -55.65 19.23
CA LEU A 3 21.77 -55.32 20.10
C LEU A 3 21.32 -54.30 21.14
N SER A 4 21.36 -54.68 22.41
CA SER A 4 21.13 -53.77 23.54
C SER A 4 22.46 -53.43 24.22
N PHE A 5 22.65 -52.15 24.55
CA PHE A 5 23.79 -51.68 25.33
C PHE A 5 23.36 -50.56 26.28
N THR A 6 24.06 -50.46 27.41
CA THR A 6 23.75 -49.49 28.46
C THR A 6 24.56 -48.21 28.28
N VAL A 7 23.88 -47.10 28.06
CA VAL A 7 24.49 -45.76 28.03
C VAL A 7 24.36 -45.14 29.42
N ARG A 8 25.47 -44.59 29.94
CA ARG A 8 25.50 -43.82 31.19
C ARG A 8 25.94 -42.39 30.90
N PHE A 9 25.11 -41.42 31.27
CA PHE A 9 25.38 -39.99 31.10
C PHE A 9 25.54 -39.29 32.45
N ARG A 10 26.53 -38.40 32.56
CA ARG A 10 26.68 -37.49 33.70
C ARG A 10 26.91 -36.07 33.17
N ARG A 11 25.98 -35.16 33.49
CA ARG A 11 26.09 -33.75 33.11
C ARG A 11 27.32 -33.11 33.76
N ALA A 12 28.10 -32.37 32.98
CA ALA A 12 29.23 -31.58 33.49
C ALA A 12 28.71 -30.40 34.34
N ARG A 13 29.45 -30.02 35.39
CA ARG A 13 29.02 -28.99 36.36
C ARG A 13 28.96 -27.56 35.80
N ALA A 14 29.79 -27.22 34.82
CA ALA A 14 29.87 -25.88 34.24
C ALA A 14 30.00 -25.98 32.71
N VAL A 15 28.85 -26.01 32.03
CA VAL A 15 28.77 -26.07 30.56
C VAL A 15 28.67 -24.63 30.02
N PRO A 16 29.36 -24.28 28.92
CA PRO A 16 29.14 -23.00 28.26
C PRO A 16 27.68 -22.86 27.82
N VAL A 17 27.12 -21.68 28.03
CA VAL A 17 25.72 -21.35 27.72
C VAL A 17 25.69 -20.10 26.87
N ASP A 18 24.87 -20.14 25.83
CA ASP A 18 24.45 -18.95 25.09
C ASP A 18 22.98 -18.68 25.45
N LEU A 19 22.69 -17.51 26.03
CA LEU A 19 21.35 -17.05 26.36
C LEU A 19 20.97 -15.89 25.44
N TYR A 20 19.93 -16.04 24.64
CA TYR A 20 19.36 -14.96 23.87
C TYR A 20 18.05 -14.50 24.53
N PHE A 21 17.99 -13.25 24.97
CA PHE A 21 16.82 -12.66 25.57
C PHE A 21 15.98 -11.98 24.48
N LEU A 22 14.79 -12.51 24.24
CA LEU A 22 13.85 -12.00 23.25
C LEU A 22 12.63 -11.42 23.98
N LEU A 23 12.55 -10.09 23.98
CA LEU A 23 11.57 -9.34 24.76
C LEU A 23 10.51 -8.70 23.85
N ASP A 24 9.26 -8.89 24.21
CA ASP A 24 8.15 -8.11 23.71
C ASP A 24 8.26 -6.65 24.18
N LEU A 25 8.24 -5.71 23.24
CA LEU A 25 8.28 -4.28 23.49
C LEU A 25 6.96 -3.58 23.17
N SER A 26 5.85 -4.32 23.16
CA SER A 26 4.49 -3.76 23.19
C SER A 26 4.34 -2.77 24.35
N TYR A 27 3.33 -1.91 24.28
CA TYR A 27 3.18 -0.83 25.26
C TYR A 27 2.87 -1.35 26.67
N SER A 28 2.25 -2.53 26.78
CA SER A 28 1.94 -3.18 28.05
C SER A 28 3.20 -3.62 28.79
N MET A 29 4.24 -4.06 28.07
CA MET A 29 5.54 -4.51 28.61
C MET A 29 6.47 -3.39 29.12
N ARG A 30 5.97 -2.16 29.28
CA ARG A 30 6.78 -0.98 29.61
C ARG A 30 7.47 -1.07 30.97
N ASP A 31 6.76 -1.50 32.00
CA ASP A 31 7.32 -1.68 33.34
C ASP A 31 8.28 -2.86 33.39
N ASP A 32 8.05 -3.92 32.62
CA ASP A 32 9.00 -5.02 32.44
C ASP A 32 10.30 -4.58 31.78
N LEU A 33 10.23 -3.73 30.75
CA LEU A 33 11.43 -3.12 30.17
C LEU A 33 12.19 -2.31 31.24
N ARG A 34 11.49 -1.50 32.04
CA ARG A 34 12.11 -0.73 33.14
C ARG A 34 12.74 -1.66 34.19
N LEU A 35 12.11 -2.79 34.48
CA LEU A 35 12.64 -3.82 35.37
C LEU A 35 13.90 -4.45 34.79
N LEU A 36 13.90 -4.86 33.51
CA LEU A 36 15.06 -5.44 32.84
C LEU A 36 16.24 -4.45 32.75
N GLN A 37 15.96 -3.17 32.52
CA GLN A 37 16.96 -2.09 32.53
C GLN A 37 17.65 -1.91 33.89
N ARG A 38 16.96 -2.26 34.99
CA ARG A 38 17.51 -2.27 36.36
C ARG A 38 18.22 -3.59 36.66
N LEU A 39 17.60 -4.72 36.36
CA LEU A 39 18.08 -6.07 36.70
C LEU A 39 19.17 -6.61 35.76
N GLY A 40 19.40 -6.00 34.59
CA GLY A 40 20.32 -6.53 33.58
C GLY A 40 21.70 -6.89 34.13
N SER A 41 22.25 -6.06 35.04
CA SER A 41 23.54 -6.33 35.69
C SER A 41 23.52 -7.53 36.65
N GLU A 42 22.39 -7.81 37.29
CA GLU A 42 22.24 -8.91 38.26
C GLU A 42 22.03 -10.24 37.55
N LEU A 43 21.20 -10.26 36.50
CA LEU A 43 20.99 -11.43 35.64
C LEU A 43 22.32 -11.93 35.07
N LEU A 44 23.15 -11.01 34.60
CA LEU A 44 24.46 -11.32 34.04
C LEU A 44 25.46 -11.85 35.07
N ARG A 45 25.41 -11.32 36.29
CA ARG A 45 26.20 -11.81 37.41
C ARG A 45 25.78 -13.23 37.81
N ALA A 46 24.47 -13.52 37.81
CA ALA A 46 23.94 -14.85 38.08
C ALA A 46 24.37 -15.87 37.00
N LEU A 47 24.36 -15.48 35.72
CA LEU A 47 24.83 -16.32 34.62
C LEU A 47 26.33 -16.64 34.72
N HIS A 48 27.16 -15.64 35.05
CA HIS A 48 28.59 -15.83 35.29
C HIS A 48 28.90 -16.76 36.46
N ASN A 49 28.07 -16.75 37.51
CA ASN A 49 28.27 -17.65 38.64
C ASN A 49 27.87 -19.11 38.35
N THR A 50 27.07 -19.35 37.31
CA THR A 50 26.48 -20.68 37.03
C THR A 50 27.12 -21.38 35.82
N SER A 51 27.62 -20.63 34.82
CA SER A 51 28.23 -21.17 33.61
C SER A 51 29.71 -20.80 33.51
N SER A 52 30.52 -21.67 32.90
CA SER A 52 31.97 -21.46 32.70
C SER A 52 32.30 -20.41 31.65
N ALA A 53 31.42 -20.18 30.66
CA ALA A 53 31.62 -19.20 29.61
C ALA A 53 30.27 -18.70 29.05
N PRO A 54 29.51 -17.92 29.82
CA PRO A 54 28.21 -17.41 29.39
C PRO A 54 28.37 -16.35 28.31
N ARG A 55 27.47 -16.36 27.33
CA ARG A 55 27.22 -15.20 26.46
C ARG A 55 25.75 -14.85 26.50
N ILE A 56 25.47 -13.56 26.38
CA ILE A 56 24.13 -13.03 26.32
C ILE A 56 23.90 -12.25 25.02
N GLY A 57 22.72 -12.39 24.44
CA GLY A 57 22.25 -11.59 23.32
C GLY A 57 20.90 -10.96 23.65
N PHE A 58 20.50 -9.96 22.89
CA PHE A 58 19.23 -9.28 23.08
C PHE A 58 18.56 -8.99 21.73
N GLY A 59 17.25 -9.24 21.67
CA GLY A 59 16.39 -8.81 20.59
C GLY A 59 15.01 -8.42 21.11
N SER A 60 14.28 -7.72 20.27
CA SER A 60 12.93 -7.26 20.59
C SER A 60 11.95 -7.50 19.45
N PHE A 61 10.68 -7.65 19.78
CA PHE A 61 9.59 -7.73 18.82
C PHE A 61 8.37 -6.96 19.34
N VAL A 62 7.47 -6.60 18.44
CA VAL A 62 6.10 -6.18 18.74
C VAL A 62 5.23 -6.94 17.75
N ASP A 63 4.85 -6.31 16.64
CA ASP A 63 4.17 -7.00 15.55
C ASP A 63 4.52 -6.43 14.17
N LYS A 64 3.94 -7.04 13.14
CA LYS A 64 4.10 -6.69 11.74
C LYS A 64 3.69 -5.23 11.52
N PRO A 65 4.58 -4.41 10.92
CA PRO A 65 4.34 -2.98 10.74
C PRO A 65 3.40 -2.70 9.56
N LEU A 66 2.19 -3.26 9.59
CA LEU A 66 1.14 -3.07 8.60
C LEU A 66 -0.25 -3.27 9.22
N LEU A 67 -1.27 -2.67 8.59
CA LEU A 67 -2.66 -2.87 8.99
C LEU A 67 -3.11 -4.32 8.74
N PRO A 68 -4.02 -4.87 9.57
CA PRO A 68 -4.66 -4.24 10.73
C PRO A 68 -3.85 -4.30 12.04
N PHE A 69 -2.68 -4.95 12.03
CA PHE A 69 -1.86 -5.21 13.23
C PHE A 69 -1.24 -3.94 13.81
N SER A 70 -0.57 -3.15 12.97
CA SER A 70 0.11 -1.93 13.39
C SER A 70 -0.05 -0.83 12.35
N ALA A 71 -0.34 0.40 12.80
CA ALA A 71 -0.35 1.56 11.92
C ALA A 71 1.03 2.23 11.87
N VAL A 72 1.62 2.27 10.68
CA VAL A 72 2.87 3.00 10.42
C VAL A 72 2.53 4.32 9.72
N THR A 73 1.92 5.25 10.46
CA THR A 73 1.69 6.60 9.93
C THR A 73 2.66 7.59 10.59
N PRO A 74 3.35 8.45 9.81
CA PRO A 74 4.25 9.47 10.37
C PRO A 74 3.57 10.44 11.35
N GLN A 75 2.24 10.51 11.32
CA GLN A 75 1.43 11.49 12.04
C GLN A 75 0.87 10.97 13.37
N ARG A 76 0.91 9.65 13.65
CA ARG A 76 0.34 9.07 14.87
C ARG A 76 1.32 8.09 15.52
N SER A 77 1.87 8.48 16.67
CA SER A 77 2.64 7.60 17.55
C SER A 77 1.75 6.44 18.04
N PRO A 78 2.25 5.20 18.08
CA PRO A 78 1.48 4.07 18.61
C PRO A 78 1.35 4.12 20.14
N CYS A 79 2.24 4.84 20.84
CA CYS A 79 2.13 5.08 22.27
C CYS A 79 1.43 6.41 22.60
N PRO A 80 0.88 6.56 23.83
CA PRO A 80 0.36 7.83 24.34
C PRO A 80 1.42 8.96 24.31
N PRO A 81 1.01 10.25 24.22
CA PRO A 81 1.93 11.38 23.97
C PRO A 81 3.05 11.57 25.01
N ALA A 82 2.84 11.08 26.24
CA ALA A 82 3.79 11.21 27.33
C ALA A 82 4.91 10.16 27.31
N GLU A 83 4.81 9.12 26.48
CA GLU A 83 5.78 8.02 26.49
C GLU A 83 6.74 8.10 25.28
N PRO A 84 8.05 7.98 25.52
CA PRO A 84 9.05 7.88 24.45
C PRO A 84 8.88 6.58 23.65
N CYS A 85 8.26 6.65 22.47
CA CYS A 85 7.86 5.48 21.67
C CYS A 85 8.80 5.20 20.49
N ALA A 86 9.10 3.92 20.23
CA ALA A 86 9.74 3.45 19.00
C ALA A 86 8.70 3.13 17.92
N PRO A 87 9.05 3.16 16.62
CA PRO A 87 8.20 2.64 15.57
C PRO A 87 8.06 1.11 15.70
N PRO A 88 6.88 0.55 15.40
CA PRO A 88 6.62 -0.88 15.51
C PRO A 88 7.47 -1.65 14.51
N ALA A 89 7.93 -2.83 14.90
CA ALA A 89 8.70 -3.73 14.06
C ALA A 89 8.45 -5.18 14.48
N ALA A 90 8.33 -6.07 13.49
CA ALA A 90 8.09 -7.48 13.73
C ALA A 90 9.24 -8.14 14.50
N PHE A 91 10.48 -7.77 14.20
CA PHE A 91 11.65 -8.22 14.95
C PHE A 91 12.84 -7.29 14.73
N ARG A 92 13.57 -7.00 15.80
CA ARG A 92 14.86 -6.32 15.81
C ARG A 92 15.88 -7.13 16.59
N HIS A 93 16.94 -7.53 15.91
CA HIS A 93 18.16 -8.03 16.52
C HIS A 93 19.02 -6.86 16.99
N VAL A 94 19.15 -6.68 18.30
CA VAL A 94 19.77 -5.49 18.90
C VAL A 94 21.22 -5.75 19.32
N LEU A 95 21.50 -6.92 19.88
CA LEU A 95 22.81 -7.29 20.41
C LEU A 95 23.16 -8.75 20.06
N PRO A 96 24.21 -8.98 19.26
CA PRO A 96 24.82 -10.29 19.08
C PRO A 96 25.27 -10.92 20.40
N LEU A 97 25.30 -12.25 20.46
CA LEU A 97 25.73 -12.99 21.65
C LEU A 97 27.17 -12.60 22.05
N THR A 98 27.30 -11.93 23.19
CA THR A 98 28.56 -11.40 23.72
C THR A 98 28.77 -11.78 25.19
N ASN A 99 30.01 -11.76 25.65
CA ASN A 99 30.35 -11.86 27.07
C ASN A 99 30.44 -10.48 27.76
N ASP A 100 30.30 -9.39 27.01
CA ASP A 100 30.34 -8.03 27.54
C ASP A 100 29.00 -7.64 28.20
N SER A 101 29.01 -7.62 29.53
CA SER A 101 27.85 -7.24 30.33
C SER A 101 27.51 -5.75 30.29
N ALA A 102 28.51 -4.90 30.07
CA ALA A 102 28.31 -3.47 29.93
C ALA A 102 27.63 -3.15 28.60
N GLU A 103 28.01 -3.86 27.52
CA GLU A 103 27.34 -3.76 26.22
C GLU A 103 25.86 -4.12 26.32
N PHE A 104 25.53 -5.27 26.93
CA PHE A 104 24.14 -5.68 27.15
C PHE A 104 23.35 -4.63 27.92
N THR A 105 23.89 -4.18 29.05
CA THR A 105 23.23 -3.16 29.87
C THR A 105 23.01 -1.86 29.09
N ARG A 106 23.99 -1.44 28.28
CA ARG A 106 23.90 -0.23 27.45
C ARG A 106 22.84 -0.37 26.37
N ARG A 107 22.80 -1.50 25.67
CA ARG A 107 21.84 -1.79 24.59
C ARG A 107 20.40 -1.88 25.11
N VAL A 108 20.17 -2.60 26.20
CA VAL A 108 18.84 -2.72 26.83
C VAL A 108 18.34 -1.37 27.36
N ARG A 109 19.21 -0.56 27.96
CA ARG A 109 18.86 0.81 28.41
C ARG A 109 18.49 1.76 27.28
N SER A 110 18.97 1.51 26.07
CA SER A 110 18.64 2.32 24.89
C SER A 110 17.30 1.95 24.23
N GLN A 111 16.70 0.83 24.63
CA GLN A 111 15.42 0.39 24.07
C GLN A 111 14.25 1.23 24.59
N ARG A 112 13.21 1.32 23.76
CA ARG A 112 11.97 2.04 24.02
C ARG A 112 10.81 1.12 23.67
N VAL A 113 9.72 1.23 24.41
CA VAL A 113 8.48 0.54 24.03
C VAL A 113 7.93 1.07 22.71
N SER A 114 7.13 0.24 22.05
CA SER A 114 6.34 0.59 20.88
C SER A 114 4.87 0.23 21.16
N GLY A 115 4.07 0.07 20.11
CA GLY A 115 2.69 -0.39 20.23
C GLY A 115 2.10 -0.76 18.87
N ASN A 116 1.03 -1.52 18.95
CA ASN A 116 0.23 -2.11 17.88
C ASN A 116 -1.26 -1.80 18.15
N MET A 117 -2.16 -2.37 17.34
CA MET A 117 -3.60 -2.12 17.37
C MET A 117 -4.43 -3.28 17.92
N ASP A 118 -3.91 -4.50 17.78
CA ASP A 118 -4.46 -5.72 18.33
C ASP A 118 -3.64 -6.23 19.52
N ALA A 119 -4.12 -7.32 20.12
CA ALA A 119 -3.54 -7.90 21.34
C ALA A 119 -2.51 -8.99 21.08
N PRO A 120 -2.71 -9.95 20.13
CA PRO A 120 -1.67 -10.94 19.84
C PRO A 120 -0.45 -10.29 19.20
N GLU A 121 0.73 -10.80 19.55
CA GLU A 121 1.99 -10.21 19.10
C GLU A 121 2.70 -11.07 18.04
N GLY A 122 3.62 -10.45 17.31
CA GLY A 122 4.41 -11.03 16.22
C GLY A 122 5.58 -11.91 16.66
N GLY A 123 5.58 -12.43 17.89
CA GLY A 123 6.73 -13.10 18.50
C GLY A 123 7.26 -14.32 17.75
N PHE A 124 6.43 -15.02 16.98
CA PHE A 124 6.86 -16.18 16.20
C PHE A 124 7.77 -15.82 15.03
N ASP A 125 7.59 -14.63 14.41
CA ASP A 125 8.53 -14.15 13.38
C ASP A 125 9.92 -13.96 14.00
N ALA A 126 9.97 -13.39 15.20
CA ALA A 126 11.21 -13.16 15.93
C ALA A 126 11.90 -14.48 16.33
N ILE A 127 11.16 -15.47 16.85
CA ILE A 127 11.71 -16.79 17.19
C ILE A 127 12.34 -17.44 15.96
N VAL A 128 11.65 -17.43 14.81
CA VAL A 128 12.19 -18.00 13.57
C VAL A 128 13.48 -17.30 13.17
N GLN A 129 13.50 -15.97 13.14
CA GLN A 129 14.70 -15.21 12.76
C GLN A 129 15.87 -15.47 13.72
N VAL A 130 15.63 -15.54 15.04
CA VAL A 130 16.67 -15.89 16.02
C VAL A 130 17.21 -17.30 15.82
N ALA A 131 16.36 -18.26 15.44
CA ALA A 131 16.76 -19.63 15.21
C ALA A 131 17.52 -19.83 13.88
N VAL A 132 17.14 -19.13 12.80
CA VAL A 132 17.72 -19.36 11.47
C VAL A 132 18.95 -18.47 11.19
N CYS A 133 19.03 -17.28 11.78
CA CYS A 133 20.14 -16.34 11.59
C CYS A 133 21.37 -16.67 12.43
N GLN A 134 21.90 -17.90 12.29
CA GLN A 134 22.99 -18.46 13.12
C GLN A 134 24.18 -17.50 13.28
N GLU A 135 24.70 -16.98 12.17
CA GLU A 135 25.88 -16.11 12.17
C GLU A 135 25.59 -14.71 12.71
N ARG A 136 24.43 -14.12 12.38
CA ARG A 136 24.07 -12.75 12.81
C ARG A 136 23.80 -12.70 14.31
N ILE A 137 23.06 -13.68 14.83
CA ILE A 137 22.86 -13.85 16.29
C ILE A 137 24.16 -14.27 16.96
N GLY A 138 24.96 -15.08 16.26
CA GLY A 138 26.30 -15.51 16.64
C GLY A 138 26.33 -16.77 17.47
N TRP A 139 25.37 -17.71 17.33
CA TRP A 139 25.27 -18.94 18.13
C TRP A 139 26.54 -19.80 18.08
N ARG A 140 26.95 -20.37 19.22
CA ARG A 140 28.00 -21.41 19.29
C ARG A 140 27.38 -22.80 19.32
N GLU A 141 28.18 -23.82 19.07
CA GLU A 141 27.86 -25.24 19.28
C GLU A 141 27.90 -25.59 20.78
N VAL A 142 27.05 -24.94 21.57
CA VAL A 142 26.92 -25.08 23.03
C VAL A 142 25.44 -25.19 23.42
N THR A 143 25.13 -25.24 24.71
CA THR A 143 23.75 -25.16 25.18
C THR A 143 23.15 -23.79 24.81
N ARG A 144 22.16 -23.80 23.92
CA ARG A 144 21.44 -22.60 23.44
C ARG A 144 20.14 -22.43 24.20
N LEU A 145 19.96 -21.28 24.81
CA LEU A 145 18.75 -20.90 25.55
C LEU A 145 18.14 -19.67 24.87
N LEU A 146 16.88 -19.78 24.47
CA LEU A 146 16.06 -18.66 24.05
C LEU A 146 15.06 -18.35 25.16
N LEU A 147 15.19 -17.17 25.78
CA LEU A 147 14.20 -16.67 26.73
C LEU A 147 13.24 -15.77 25.97
N PHE A 148 12.01 -16.24 25.80
CA PHE A 148 10.92 -15.50 25.19
C PHE A 148 10.05 -14.90 26.31
N ALA A 149 9.87 -13.59 26.32
CA ALA A 149 9.08 -12.88 27.32
C ALA A 149 8.05 -11.97 26.63
N SER A 150 6.77 -12.21 26.88
CA SER A 150 5.60 -11.46 26.42
C SER A 150 4.47 -11.64 27.45
N ASP A 151 3.54 -10.69 27.50
CA ASP A 151 2.37 -10.70 28.36
C ASP A 151 1.06 -11.06 27.64
N ASP A 152 1.11 -11.34 26.33
CA ASP A 152 -0.05 -11.73 25.53
C ASP A 152 0.22 -12.98 24.65
N THR A 153 -0.78 -13.39 23.88
CA THR A 153 -0.71 -14.47 22.90
C THR A 153 0.11 -14.06 21.67
N PHE A 154 0.33 -15.02 20.77
CA PHE A 154 1.07 -14.84 19.52
C PHE A 154 0.17 -15.02 18.30
N HIS A 155 0.54 -14.37 17.20
CA HIS A 155 -0.02 -14.65 15.88
C HIS A 155 0.45 -15.99 15.31
N THR A 156 -0.45 -16.67 14.61
CA THR A 156 -0.15 -17.93 13.91
C THR A 156 -0.17 -17.76 12.39
N ALA A 157 0.37 -18.75 11.67
CA ALA A 157 0.32 -18.76 10.22
C ALA A 157 -1.14 -18.69 9.74
N GLY A 158 -1.44 -17.77 8.82
CA GLY A 158 -2.81 -17.50 8.36
C GLY A 158 -3.32 -16.13 8.78
N ASP A 159 -2.99 -15.65 10.00
CA ASP A 159 -3.42 -14.34 10.50
C ASP A 159 -2.94 -13.21 9.58
N GLY A 160 -1.71 -13.33 9.07
CA GLY A 160 -1.11 -12.40 8.11
C GLY A 160 -1.92 -12.15 6.84
N ARG A 161 -2.89 -13.01 6.48
CA ARG A 161 -3.81 -12.78 5.34
C ARG A 161 -4.63 -11.51 5.52
N LEU A 162 -4.98 -11.14 6.75
CA LEU A 162 -5.68 -9.90 7.06
C LEU A 162 -4.88 -8.66 6.65
N GLY A 163 -3.55 -8.74 6.77
CA GLY A 163 -2.62 -7.70 6.32
C GLY A 163 -2.10 -7.89 4.89
N GLY A 164 -2.72 -8.76 4.09
CA GLY A 164 -2.32 -9.02 2.70
C GLY A 164 -1.04 -9.86 2.55
N ILE A 165 -0.54 -10.48 3.62
CA ILE A 165 0.57 -11.42 3.55
C ILE A 165 0.02 -12.79 3.15
N ALA A 166 0.22 -13.13 1.88
CA ALA A 166 -0.25 -14.41 1.32
C ALA A 166 0.82 -15.50 1.29
N ARG A 167 2.10 -15.13 1.44
CA ARG A 167 3.22 -16.08 1.34
C ARG A 167 3.58 -16.65 2.72
N PRO A 168 3.82 -17.97 2.82
CA PRO A 168 4.27 -18.58 4.07
C PRO A 168 5.71 -18.18 4.39
N CYS A 169 6.08 -18.26 5.67
CA CYS A 169 7.46 -18.10 6.11
C CYS A 169 8.35 -19.17 5.46
N ASP A 170 9.49 -18.77 4.91
CA ASP A 170 10.39 -19.65 4.15
C ASP A 170 11.51 -20.27 5.00
N GLY A 171 11.55 -19.97 6.30
CA GLY A 171 12.56 -20.49 7.23
C GLY A 171 13.98 -20.00 6.97
N ARG A 172 14.15 -18.85 6.30
CA ARG A 172 15.47 -18.25 6.04
C ARG A 172 15.70 -16.98 6.85
N CYS A 173 16.98 -16.60 6.95
CA CYS A 173 17.39 -15.36 7.60
C CYS A 173 17.16 -14.17 6.68
N HIS A 174 16.40 -13.17 7.17
CA HIS A 174 16.07 -11.94 6.46
C HIS A 174 16.30 -10.71 7.34
N LEU A 175 17.43 -10.67 8.04
CA LEU A 175 17.86 -9.50 8.78
C LEU A 175 18.62 -8.55 7.86
N ASP A 176 18.15 -7.31 7.79
CA ASP A 176 18.82 -6.23 7.07
C ASP A 176 20.14 -5.81 7.75
N GLU A 177 20.83 -4.80 7.23
CA GLU A 177 22.09 -4.31 7.81
C GLU A 177 21.94 -3.76 9.23
N HIS A 178 20.74 -3.29 9.60
CA HIS A 178 20.41 -2.75 10.92
C HIS A 178 19.94 -3.81 11.92
N GLY A 179 19.75 -5.06 11.47
CA GLY A 179 19.23 -6.15 12.29
C GLY A 179 17.71 -6.18 12.38
N GLU A 180 16.98 -5.47 11.52
CA GLU A 180 15.52 -5.51 11.44
C GLU A 180 15.05 -6.59 10.45
N TYR A 181 13.93 -7.26 10.76
CA TYR A 181 13.33 -8.27 9.89
C TYR A 181 12.61 -7.64 8.69
N SER A 182 13.25 -7.69 7.52
CA SER A 182 12.84 -6.97 6.31
C SER A 182 11.64 -7.60 5.58
N HIS A 183 11.42 -8.90 5.73
CA HIS A 183 10.33 -9.62 5.05
C HIS A 183 9.03 -9.69 5.87
N SER A 184 8.90 -8.88 6.92
CA SER A 184 7.69 -8.76 7.73
C SER A 184 6.52 -8.07 7.01
N HIS A 185 6.79 -7.34 5.93
CA HIS A 185 5.80 -6.59 5.15
C HIS A 185 6.18 -6.59 3.66
N LEU A 186 5.23 -6.93 2.78
CA LEU A 186 5.41 -6.84 1.33
C LEU A 186 4.88 -5.49 0.85
N TYR A 187 5.76 -4.56 0.50
CA TYR A 187 5.34 -3.38 -0.24
C TYR A 187 4.88 -3.80 -1.63
N VAL A 188 3.60 -3.58 -1.93
CA VAL A 188 3.08 -3.72 -3.29
C VAL A 188 3.06 -2.33 -3.92
N SER A 189 3.78 -2.16 -5.02
CA SER A 189 3.79 -0.91 -5.79
C SER A 189 2.90 -1.04 -7.01
N PHE A 190 2.10 -0.01 -7.27
CA PHE A 190 1.21 0.06 -8.42
C PHE A 190 1.60 1.27 -9.28
N THR A 191 1.74 1.06 -10.59
CA THR A 191 1.94 2.16 -11.54
C THR A 191 0.61 2.50 -12.20
N VAL A 192 0.06 3.67 -11.89
CA VAL A 192 -1.20 4.15 -12.48
C VAL A 192 -0.89 5.07 -13.66
N ARG A 193 -1.37 4.71 -14.86
CA ARG A 193 -1.29 5.57 -16.07
C ARG A 193 -2.65 6.16 -16.36
N VAL A 194 -2.73 7.48 -16.35
CA VAL A 194 -3.97 8.23 -16.65
C VAL A 194 -3.84 8.87 -18.03
N ARG A 195 -4.81 8.60 -18.92
CA ARG A 195 -4.91 9.20 -20.26
C ARG A 195 -6.30 9.82 -20.40
N ALA A 196 -6.35 11.06 -20.90
CA ALA A 196 -7.60 11.74 -21.23
C ALA A 196 -7.73 11.83 -22.75
N ASP A 197 -8.80 11.24 -23.30
CA ASP A 197 -9.05 11.27 -24.76
C ASP A 197 -9.90 12.48 -25.19
N MET A 198 -10.41 13.26 -24.23
CA MET A 198 -11.20 14.46 -24.48
C MET A 198 -10.92 15.56 -23.45
N CYS A 199 -11.25 16.79 -23.81
CA CYS A 199 -11.19 17.95 -22.93
C CYS A 199 -12.21 17.80 -21.79
N LEU A 200 -11.72 17.57 -20.58
CA LEU A 200 -12.54 17.55 -19.38
C LEU A 200 -12.70 18.99 -18.89
N GLY A 201 -13.95 19.43 -18.67
CA GLY A 201 -14.26 20.80 -18.25
C GLY A 201 -13.74 21.13 -16.84
N PRO A 202 -14.59 21.10 -15.79
CA PRO A 202 -14.11 21.35 -14.44
C PRO A 202 -13.13 20.25 -13.96
N PRO A 203 -12.21 20.56 -13.03
CA PRO A 203 -11.29 19.58 -12.48
C PRO A 203 -12.02 18.34 -11.95
N GLN A 204 -11.63 17.16 -12.41
CA GLN A 204 -12.26 15.91 -12.02
C GLN A 204 -11.55 15.34 -10.79
N ARG A 205 -12.32 14.82 -9.82
CA ARG A 205 -11.78 14.12 -8.66
C ARG A 205 -11.83 12.61 -8.91
N VAL A 206 -10.67 11.96 -8.89
CA VAL A 206 -10.54 10.50 -9.02
C VAL A 206 -10.06 9.94 -7.68
N GLY A 207 -10.79 8.96 -7.16
CA GLY A 207 -10.46 8.26 -5.93
C GLY A 207 -9.85 6.90 -6.23
N LEU A 208 -8.64 6.65 -5.73
CA LEU A 208 -8.01 5.34 -5.76
C LEU A 208 -8.13 4.71 -4.37
N ARG A 209 -8.77 3.54 -4.31
CA ARG A 209 -9.04 2.79 -3.08
C ARG A 209 -8.48 1.38 -3.23
N VAL A 210 -7.88 0.88 -2.15
CA VAL A 210 -7.58 -0.54 -2.03
C VAL A 210 -8.80 -1.20 -1.38
N VAL A 211 -9.32 -2.27 -2.00
CA VAL A 211 -10.52 -2.94 -1.49
C VAL A 211 -10.25 -3.46 -0.07
N GLY A 212 -11.11 -3.10 0.88
CA GLY A 212 -10.98 -3.48 2.29
C GLY A 212 -10.15 -2.53 3.15
N VAL A 213 -9.56 -1.48 2.56
CA VAL A 213 -8.76 -0.47 3.28
C VAL A 213 -9.53 0.85 3.34
N PRO A 214 -9.57 1.54 4.50
CA PRO A 214 -10.37 2.76 4.66
C PRO A 214 -9.73 3.99 3.99
N GLU A 215 -8.43 3.98 3.70
CA GLU A 215 -7.74 5.10 3.09
C GLU A 215 -8.02 5.23 1.57
N GLU A 216 -8.07 6.47 1.09
CA GLU A 216 -8.30 6.80 -0.33
C GLU A 216 -7.29 7.85 -0.80
N LEU A 217 -6.60 7.57 -1.91
CA LEU A 217 -5.80 8.55 -2.60
C LEU A 217 -6.68 9.34 -3.57
N SER A 218 -6.88 10.64 -3.28
CA SER A 218 -7.65 11.56 -4.13
C SER A 218 -6.75 12.30 -5.11
N LEU A 219 -6.96 12.07 -6.40
CA LEU A 219 -6.30 12.80 -7.49
C LEU A 219 -7.23 13.89 -8.02
N LEU A 220 -6.73 15.12 -8.15
CA LEU A 220 -7.43 16.21 -8.81
C LEU A 220 -6.86 16.38 -10.23
N LEU A 221 -7.58 15.84 -11.22
CA LEU A 221 -7.19 15.91 -12.62
C LEU A 221 -7.62 17.25 -13.23
N ARG A 222 -6.63 18.05 -13.64
CA ARG A 222 -6.83 19.24 -14.45
C ARG A 222 -6.30 18.97 -15.85
N VAL A 223 -7.20 18.87 -16.83
CA VAL A 223 -6.82 18.74 -18.23
C VAL A 223 -6.76 20.16 -18.80
N PRO A 224 -5.57 20.70 -19.12
CA PRO A 224 -5.46 22.01 -19.73
C PRO A 224 -6.03 21.94 -21.15
N CYS A 225 -7.18 22.57 -21.35
CA CYS A 225 -7.90 22.59 -22.62
C CYS A 225 -7.84 23.96 -23.32
N SER A 226 -7.16 24.93 -22.72
CA SER A 226 -7.02 26.28 -23.27
C SER A 226 -5.77 26.37 -24.15
N CYS A 227 -5.94 26.82 -25.39
CA CYS A 227 -4.84 27.22 -26.24
C CYS A 227 -4.26 28.56 -25.68
N PRO A 228 -2.95 28.70 -25.49
CA PRO A 228 -2.32 29.90 -24.92
C PRO A 228 -2.23 30.99 -26.00
N CYS A 229 -3.39 31.54 -26.37
CA CYS A 229 -3.49 32.67 -27.28
C CYS A 229 -4.25 33.79 -26.59
N SER A 230 -3.57 34.90 -26.39
CA SER A 230 -4.11 36.07 -25.72
C SER A 230 -4.83 36.96 -26.73
N GLN A 231 -6.14 37.13 -26.50
CA GLN A 231 -7.05 38.18 -26.98
C GLN A 231 -7.91 37.83 -28.21
N ARG A 232 -9.22 37.81 -27.95
CA ARG A 232 -10.30 37.98 -28.94
C ARG A 232 -10.36 39.44 -29.33
N GLN A 233 -10.16 39.74 -30.61
CA GLN A 233 -10.22 41.08 -31.16
C GLN A 233 -11.40 41.16 -32.13
N GLY A 234 -12.48 41.80 -31.68
CA GLY A 234 -13.66 42.03 -32.53
C GLY A 234 -13.42 43.14 -33.53
N GLY A 235 -13.89 42.97 -34.75
CA GLY A 235 -13.72 43.98 -35.81
C GLY A 235 -12.30 44.04 -36.38
N ALA A 236 -11.56 42.93 -36.36
CA ALA A 236 -10.18 42.92 -36.85
C ALA A 236 -10.13 43.21 -38.36
N THR A 237 -9.21 44.08 -38.77
CA THR A 237 -8.98 44.44 -40.18
C THR A 237 -8.54 43.23 -41.00
N LEU A 238 -7.76 42.33 -40.39
CA LEU A 238 -7.37 41.04 -40.95
C LEU A 238 -8.58 40.15 -41.27
N CYS A 239 -9.66 40.28 -40.48
CA CYS A 239 -10.92 39.56 -40.66
C CYS A 239 -12.01 40.41 -41.31
N ARG A 240 -11.66 41.54 -41.95
CA ARG A 240 -12.59 42.49 -42.58
C ARG A 240 -13.84 42.79 -41.73
N GLY A 241 -13.64 42.98 -40.43
CA GLY A 241 -14.71 43.28 -39.47
C GLY A 241 -15.24 42.08 -38.66
N GLY A 242 -14.75 40.87 -38.91
CA GLY A 242 -15.06 39.67 -38.12
C GLY A 242 -14.22 39.54 -36.85
N ASP A 243 -14.55 38.53 -36.04
CA ASP A 243 -13.83 38.21 -34.80
C ASP A 243 -12.52 37.45 -35.09
N LEU A 244 -11.39 38.03 -34.67
CA LEU A 244 -10.07 37.40 -34.68
C LEU A 244 -9.82 36.77 -33.31
N GLU A 245 -9.69 35.45 -33.26
CA GLU A 245 -9.38 34.72 -32.04
C GLU A 245 -8.23 33.76 -32.34
N CYS A 246 -7.12 33.89 -31.59
CA CYS A 246 -5.93 33.04 -31.76
C CYS A 246 -5.30 33.08 -33.17
N GLY A 247 -5.38 34.23 -33.86
CA GLY A 247 -4.85 34.40 -35.22
C GLY A 247 -5.76 33.85 -36.32
N VAL A 248 -6.97 33.38 -35.97
CA VAL A 248 -7.95 32.81 -36.90
C VAL A 248 -9.16 33.73 -37.01
N CYS A 249 -9.59 34.00 -38.24
CA CYS A 249 -10.89 34.61 -38.50
C CYS A 249 -11.98 33.55 -38.37
N ARG A 250 -12.63 33.50 -37.20
CA ARG A 250 -13.63 32.48 -36.84
C ARG A 250 -14.72 32.34 -37.89
N ASP A 251 -15.23 33.46 -38.38
CA ASP A 251 -16.33 33.50 -39.34
C ASP A 251 -15.95 32.91 -40.72
N CYS A 252 -14.68 33.01 -41.09
CA CYS A 252 -14.16 32.42 -42.34
C CYS A 252 -13.95 30.92 -42.22
N ALA A 253 -13.51 30.43 -41.06
CA ALA A 253 -13.39 29.01 -40.79
C ALA A 253 -14.77 28.32 -40.78
N ASP A 254 -15.76 28.90 -40.11
CA ASP A 254 -17.15 28.40 -40.08
C ASP A 254 -17.80 28.41 -41.47
N CYS A 255 -17.58 29.49 -42.22
CA CYS A 255 -18.08 29.64 -43.58
C CYS A 255 -17.44 28.67 -44.57
N GLY A 256 -16.11 28.50 -44.55
CA GLY A 256 -15.42 27.59 -45.45
C GLY A 256 -15.65 26.11 -45.13
N ALA A 257 -15.77 25.77 -43.85
CA ALA A 257 -15.98 24.39 -43.42
C ALA A 257 -17.44 23.92 -43.58
N PHE A 258 -18.43 24.78 -43.31
CA PHE A 258 -19.84 24.39 -43.25
C PHE A 258 -20.77 25.14 -44.21
N GLY A 259 -20.27 26.15 -44.94
CA GLY A 259 -21.09 27.02 -45.77
C GLY A 259 -22.14 27.79 -44.97
N ARG A 260 -21.82 28.15 -43.72
CA ARG A 260 -22.74 28.79 -42.76
C ARG A 260 -22.06 29.99 -42.07
N GLY A 261 -22.69 30.53 -41.03
CA GLY A 261 -22.23 31.73 -40.34
C GLY A 261 -22.61 33.04 -41.04
N PRO A 262 -22.20 34.20 -40.47
CA PRO A 262 -22.56 35.52 -40.96
C PRO A 262 -22.04 35.82 -42.38
N LEU A 263 -21.00 35.10 -42.83
CA LEU A 263 -20.37 35.26 -44.14
C LEU A 263 -20.87 34.28 -45.22
N ARG A 264 -21.90 33.47 -44.92
CA ARG A 264 -22.45 32.44 -45.81
C ARG A 264 -22.73 32.93 -47.25
N GLY A 265 -23.23 34.16 -47.40
CA GLY A 265 -23.65 34.70 -48.69
C GLY A 265 -22.50 35.15 -49.60
N ASN A 266 -21.30 35.38 -49.07
CA ASN A 266 -20.16 35.92 -49.83
C ASN A 266 -18.80 35.32 -49.42
N CYS A 267 -18.82 34.09 -48.91
CA CYS A 267 -17.68 33.38 -48.32
C CYS A 267 -16.35 33.56 -49.08
N SER A 268 -16.37 33.24 -50.37
CA SER A 268 -15.20 33.26 -51.24
C SER A 268 -14.60 34.66 -51.39
N HIS A 269 -15.42 35.71 -51.30
CA HIS A 269 -14.98 37.10 -51.41
C HIS A 269 -14.55 37.68 -50.06
N ALA A 270 -15.25 37.33 -48.98
CA ALA A 270 -14.94 37.80 -47.63
C ALA A 270 -13.64 37.18 -47.08
N CYS A 271 -13.34 35.94 -47.47
CA CYS A 271 -12.24 35.13 -46.93
C CYS A 271 -11.09 34.89 -47.92
N ASN A 272 -11.01 35.66 -49.01
CA ASN A 272 -9.98 35.50 -50.05
C ASN A 272 -8.54 35.75 -49.55
N GLY A 273 -8.37 36.41 -48.40
CA GLY A 273 -7.07 36.70 -47.78
C GLY A 273 -6.65 35.74 -46.68
N THR A 274 -7.45 34.70 -46.38
CA THR A 274 -7.11 33.68 -45.39
C THR A 274 -6.81 32.36 -46.10
N ALA A 275 -5.60 31.83 -45.94
CA ALA A 275 -5.22 30.54 -46.53
C ALA A 275 -5.90 29.38 -45.78
N LEU A 276 -7.16 29.11 -46.12
CA LEU A 276 -8.00 28.09 -45.50
C LEU A 276 -7.88 26.74 -46.24
N ARG A 277 -7.42 25.69 -45.55
CA ARG A 277 -7.43 24.30 -46.02
C ARG A 277 -8.50 23.51 -45.28
N VAL A 278 -9.54 23.07 -45.99
CA VAL A 278 -10.61 22.24 -45.41
C VAL A 278 -10.30 20.77 -45.70
N LEU A 279 -10.18 19.94 -44.67
CA LEU A 279 -9.91 18.51 -44.77
C LEU A 279 -11.11 17.68 -44.30
N PRO A 280 -11.31 16.47 -44.85
CA PRO A 280 -12.38 15.57 -44.41
C PRO A 280 -12.12 15.05 -42.98
N SER A 281 -13.20 14.84 -42.22
CA SER A 281 -13.17 14.21 -40.88
C SER A 281 -12.79 12.72 -40.96
N PRO A 282 -12.13 12.13 -39.94
CA PRO A 282 -11.72 12.73 -38.65
C PRO A 282 -10.30 13.32 -38.63
N ALA A 283 -10.08 14.31 -37.76
CA ALA A 283 -8.76 14.90 -37.54
C ALA A 283 -7.77 13.88 -36.91
N PRO A 284 -6.47 13.91 -37.26
CA PRO A 284 -5.47 13.04 -36.66
C PRO A 284 -5.29 13.34 -35.15
N PRO A 285 -4.94 12.35 -34.32
CA PRO A 285 -4.74 12.56 -32.88
C PRO A 285 -3.44 13.31 -32.62
N ASN A 286 -3.49 14.65 -32.66
CA ASN A 286 -2.36 15.54 -32.42
C ASN A 286 -2.66 16.50 -31.26
N PRO A 287 -1.81 16.59 -30.21
CA PRO A 287 -2.01 17.48 -29.06
C PRO A 287 -1.97 18.98 -29.41
N ALA A 288 -1.54 19.36 -30.62
CA ALA A 288 -1.49 20.76 -31.06
C ALA A 288 -2.81 21.28 -31.70
N LEU A 289 -3.86 20.46 -31.76
CA LEU A 289 -5.15 20.82 -32.38
C LEU A 289 -6.06 21.57 -31.38
N CYS A 290 -6.58 22.73 -31.78
CA CYS A 290 -7.61 23.45 -31.01
C CYS A 290 -9.02 23.00 -31.44
N ARG A 291 -9.94 22.89 -30.48
CA ARG A 291 -11.34 22.47 -30.69
C ARG A 291 -12.30 23.52 -30.14
N GLU A 292 -13.28 23.94 -30.93
CA GLU A 292 -14.26 24.96 -30.53
C GLU A 292 -15.69 24.55 -30.92
N GLN A 293 -16.69 24.90 -30.10
CA GLN A 293 -18.10 24.68 -30.42
C GLN A 293 -18.71 25.92 -31.10
N THR A 294 -19.36 25.72 -32.24
CA THR A 294 -20.15 26.75 -32.94
C THR A 294 -21.50 26.97 -32.25
N PRO A 295 -22.14 28.14 -32.43
CA PRO A 295 -23.48 28.44 -31.91
C PRO A 295 -24.55 27.42 -32.33
N ASP A 296 -24.36 26.75 -33.47
CA ASP A 296 -25.25 25.72 -34.03
C ASP A 296 -24.96 24.30 -33.49
N GLY A 297 -24.04 24.14 -32.54
CA GLY A 297 -23.74 22.87 -31.86
C GLY A 297 -22.78 21.94 -32.62
N ARG A 298 -22.07 22.43 -33.64
CA ARG A 298 -21.03 21.69 -34.37
C ARG A 298 -19.65 21.97 -33.79
N VAL A 299 -18.72 21.03 -33.91
CA VAL A 299 -17.34 21.20 -33.43
C VAL A 299 -16.43 21.59 -34.59
N LEU A 300 -15.78 22.74 -34.47
CA LEU A 300 -14.67 23.19 -35.30
C LEU A 300 -13.38 22.65 -34.71
N VAL A 301 -12.65 21.83 -35.46
CA VAL A 301 -11.28 21.44 -35.10
C VAL A 301 -10.34 22.16 -36.05
N PHE A 302 -9.33 22.86 -35.53
CA PHE A 302 -8.39 23.59 -36.37
C PHE A 302 -6.94 23.53 -35.87
N LEU A 303 -6.01 23.64 -36.83
CA LEU A 303 -4.58 23.77 -36.60
C LEU A 303 -4.09 25.06 -37.27
N VAL A 304 -3.41 25.91 -36.49
CA VAL A 304 -2.74 27.11 -36.99
C VAL A 304 -1.28 26.77 -37.24
N GLY A 305 -0.87 26.76 -38.50
CA GLY A 305 0.51 26.50 -38.92
C GLY A 305 1.06 27.64 -39.78
N ARG A 306 2.40 27.75 -39.82
CA ARG A 306 3.08 28.61 -40.79
C ARG A 306 2.93 27.96 -42.17
N GLY A 307 2.45 28.71 -43.16
CA GLY A 307 2.35 28.23 -44.54
C GLY A 307 3.71 27.79 -45.06
N ASP A 308 3.69 26.76 -45.90
CA ASP A 308 4.85 26.10 -46.51
C ASP A 308 5.47 26.97 -47.63
N GLY A 309 5.70 28.25 -47.32
CA GLY A 309 6.36 29.22 -48.19
C GLY A 309 7.85 29.30 -47.84
N ASP A 310 8.69 29.35 -48.87
CA ASP A 310 10.15 29.41 -48.78
C ASP A 310 10.63 30.43 -47.73
N GLU A 311 11.70 30.08 -47.01
CA GLU A 311 12.17 30.73 -45.78
C GLU A 311 12.62 32.21 -45.92
N ASP A 312 12.48 32.83 -47.09
CA ASP A 312 13.08 34.12 -47.43
C ASP A 312 12.08 35.28 -47.70
N GLU A 313 10.77 35.10 -47.49
CA GLU A 313 9.82 36.23 -47.47
C GLU A 313 9.35 36.58 -46.05
N GLU A 314 9.65 37.82 -45.65
CA GLU A 314 9.17 38.45 -44.43
C GLU A 314 7.66 38.71 -44.55
N GLY A 315 6.87 37.65 -44.37
CA GLY A 315 5.42 37.67 -44.55
C GLY A 315 4.85 36.27 -44.72
N ALA A 316 5.13 35.35 -43.79
CA ALA A 316 4.61 33.99 -43.90
C ALA A 316 3.09 33.96 -43.79
N ASP A 317 2.43 33.56 -44.88
CA ASP A 317 1.00 33.28 -44.91
C ASP A 317 0.65 32.23 -43.84
N ILE A 318 -0.27 32.57 -42.94
CA ILE A 318 -0.76 31.66 -41.92
C ILE A 318 -1.74 30.70 -42.59
N ALA A 319 -1.40 29.41 -42.64
CA ALA A 319 -2.27 28.38 -43.19
C ALA A 319 -3.15 27.78 -42.08
N ILE A 320 -4.47 27.82 -42.26
CA ILE A 320 -5.44 27.32 -41.29
C ILE A 320 -6.01 26.01 -41.83
N THR A 321 -5.79 24.90 -41.13
CA THR A 321 -6.40 23.61 -41.50
C THR A 321 -7.64 23.37 -40.63
N VAL A 322 -8.79 23.12 -41.24
CA VAL A 322 -10.07 22.91 -40.53
C VAL A 322 -10.64 21.53 -40.85
N TRP A 323 -11.07 20.81 -39.82
CA TRP A 323 -11.83 19.57 -39.94
C TRP A 323 -13.26 19.80 -39.42
N ALA A 324 -14.23 19.42 -40.24
CA ALA A 324 -15.66 19.57 -39.94
C ALA A 324 -16.23 18.28 -39.33
N GLU A 325 -16.70 18.34 -38.08
CA GLU A 325 -17.39 17.22 -37.43
C GLU A 325 -18.91 17.48 -37.39
N GLU A 326 -19.72 16.47 -37.72
CA GLU A 326 -21.18 16.61 -37.77
C GLU A 326 -21.77 16.81 -36.37
N ALA A 327 -22.81 17.65 -36.29
CA ALA A 327 -23.54 17.83 -35.04
C ALA A 327 -24.21 16.51 -34.63
N PRO A 328 -24.23 16.17 -33.32
CA PRO A 328 -24.99 15.02 -32.86
C PRO A 328 -26.48 15.21 -33.21
N LEU A 329 -27.09 14.16 -33.77
CA LEU A 329 -28.51 14.12 -34.12
C LEU A 329 -29.35 14.70 -32.98
N ARG A 330 -30.06 15.80 -33.27
CA ARG A 330 -30.94 16.47 -32.31
C ARG A 330 -32.20 15.63 -32.12
N GLN A 331 -32.10 14.62 -31.24
CA GLN A 331 -33.19 13.74 -30.87
C GLN A 331 -34.30 14.54 -30.15
N SER A 332 -35.57 14.21 -30.43
CA SER A 332 -36.70 14.91 -29.83
C SER A 332 -36.67 14.78 -28.29
N PRO A 333 -37.02 15.83 -27.53
CA PRO A 333 -36.90 15.81 -26.07
C PRO A 333 -37.76 14.71 -25.43
N LEU A 334 -38.86 14.31 -26.07
CA LEU A 334 -39.69 13.19 -25.66
C LEU A 334 -38.97 11.84 -25.79
N LEU A 335 -38.24 11.63 -26.90
CA LEU A 335 -37.55 10.38 -27.17
C LEU A 335 -36.31 10.25 -26.27
N VAL A 336 -35.61 11.35 -26.02
CA VAL A 336 -34.53 11.42 -25.03
C VAL A 336 -35.04 11.11 -23.63
N ALA A 337 -36.20 11.65 -23.23
CA ALA A 337 -36.79 11.38 -21.91
C ALA A 337 -37.19 9.90 -21.73
N VAL A 338 -37.77 9.27 -22.75
CA VAL A 338 -38.15 7.85 -22.70
C VAL A 338 -36.92 6.94 -22.62
N VAL A 339 -35.90 7.22 -23.44
CA VAL A 339 -34.64 6.45 -23.42
C VAL A 339 -33.93 6.65 -22.08
N ALA A 340 -33.87 7.89 -21.57
CA ALA A 340 -33.26 8.18 -20.27
C ALA A 340 -34.00 7.46 -19.12
N ALA A 341 -35.33 7.41 -19.15
CA ALA A 341 -36.12 6.67 -18.15
C ALA A 341 -35.86 5.16 -18.22
N ALA A 342 -35.83 4.58 -19.42
CA ALA A 342 -35.51 3.16 -19.60
C ALA A 342 -34.10 2.81 -19.11
N VAL A 343 -33.12 3.66 -19.43
CA VAL A 343 -31.73 3.52 -18.96
C VAL A 343 -31.65 3.67 -17.44
N ALA A 344 -32.36 4.64 -16.85
CA ALA A 344 -32.39 4.83 -15.40
C ALA A 344 -32.97 3.61 -14.66
N VAL A 345 -34.06 3.04 -15.18
CA VAL A 345 -34.63 1.79 -14.63
C VAL A 345 -33.65 0.63 -14.77
N GLY A 346 -32.98 0.50 -15.92
CA GLY A 346 -31.94 -0.51 -16.14
C GLY A 346 -30.76 -0.37 -15.17
N LEU A 347 -30.29 0.85 -14.94
CA LEU A 347 -29.21 1.15 -13.99
C LEU A 347 -29.65 0.90 -12.54
N LEU A 348 -30.89 1.22 -12.18
CA LEU A 348 -31.43 0.91 -10.84
C LEU A 348 -31.55 -0.60 -10.62
N LEU A 349 -32.02 -1.35 -11.62
CA LEU A 349 -32.08 -2.81 -11.55
C LEU A 349 -30.68 -3.43 -11.50
N MET A 350 -29.73 -2.93 -12.28
CA MET A 350 -28.33 -3.37 -12.24
C MET A 350 -27.65 -3.02 -10.91
N ALA A 351 -27.92 -1.84 -10.34
CA ALA A 351 -27.38 -1.45 -9.05
C ALA A 351 -28.04 -2.23 -7.89
N ALA A 352 -29.34 -2.50 -7.96
CA ALA A 352 -30.05 -3.33 -7.00
C ALA A 352 -29.57 -4.79 -7.09
N TRP A 353 -29.48 -5.34 -8.30
CA TRP A 353 -28.92 -6.67 -8.54
C TRP A 353 -27.46 -6.76 -8.11
N GLY A 354 -26.65 -5.74 -8.41
CA GLY A 354 -25.26 -5.63 -7.99
C GLY A 354 -25.13 -5.58 -6.47
N ARG A 355 -25.90 -4.74 -5.78
CA ARG A 355 -25.92 -4.69 -4.31
C ARG A 355 -26.37 -6.02 -3.71
N ILE A 356 -27.43 -6.64 -4.24
CA ILE A 356 -27.94 -7.92 -3.74
C ILE A 356 -26.93 -9.03 -4.03
N SER A 357 -26.31 -9.05 -5.22
CA SER A 357 -25.32 -10.05 -5.61
C SER A 357 -24.03 -9.92 -4.81
N VAL A 358 -23.57 -8.68 -4.57
CA VAL A 358 -22.41 -8.39 -3.72
C VAL A 358 -22.74 -8.74 -2.27
N GLU A 359 -23.88 -8.32 -1.72
CA GLU A 359 -24.30 -8.70 -0.36
C GLU A 359 -24.43 -10.22 -0.22
N LEU A 360 -24.96 -10.92 -1.23
CA LEU A 360 -25.04 -12.38 -1.24
C LEU A 360 -23.67 -13.03 -1.40
N HIS A 361 -22.79 -12.46 -2.23
CA HIS A 361 -21.42 -12.94 -2.40
C HIS A 361 -20.62 -12.75 -1.12
N ASP A 362 -20.65 -11.56 -0.53
CA ASP A 362 -20.03 -11.23 0.75
C ASP A 362 -20.59 -12.10 1.87
N ARG A 363 -21.91 -12.33 1.96
CA ARG A 363 -22.47 -13.26 2.94
C ARG A 363 -22.06 -14.71 2.68
N ARG A 364 -21.92 -15.12 1.42
CA ARG A 364 -21.46 -16.47 1.07
C ARG A 364 -19.99 -16.64 1.41
N GLU A 365 -19.15 -15.68 1.07
CA GLU A 365 -17.72 -15.65 1.38
C GLU A 365 -17.50 -15.51 2.89
N PHE A 366 -18.30 -14.71 3.60
CA PHE A 366 -18.25 -14.62 5.06
C PHE A 366 -18.62 -15.96 5.71
N ARG A 367 -19.72 -16.61 5.30
CA ARG A 367 -20.07 -17.95 5.80
C ARG A 367 -19.05 -19.00 5.39
N ARG A 368 -18.44 -18.86 4.21
CA ARG A 368 -17.37 -19.74 3.73
C ARG A 368 -16.13 -19.54 4.58
N PHE A 369 -15.76 -18.31 4.87
CA PHE A 369 -14.66 -17.93 5.74
C PHE A 369 -14.90 -18.43 7.16
N GLU A 370 -16.07 -18.22 7.76
CA GLU A 370 -16.42 -18.79 9.08
C GLU A 370 -16.37 -20.33 9.05
N ARG A 371 -16.85 -20.98 7.98
CA ARG A 371 -16.71 -22.43 7.82
C ARG A 371 -15.27 -22.86 7.64
N GLU A 372 -14.47 -22.12 6.88
CA GLU A 372 -13.04 -22.37 6.68
C GLU A 372 -12.29 -22.12 7.98
N GLN A 373 -12.70 -21.16 8.82
CA GLN A 373 -12.13 -20.89 10.14
C GLN A 373 -12.51 -21.99 11.14
N LEU A 374 -13.79 -22.41 11.19
CA LEU A 374 -14.28 -23.48 12.06
C LEU A 374 -13.84 -24.88 11.61
N ARG A 375 -13.64 -25.09 10.30
CA ARG A 375 -13.12 -26.34 9.71
C ARG A 375 -11.62 -26.31 9.45
N ALA A 376 -10.95 -25.20 9.68
CA ALA A 376 -9.50 -25.16 9.80
C ALA A 376 -9.13 -25.89 11.10
N ALA A 377 -9.31 -27.20 11.08
CA ALA A 377 -8.42 -28.10 11.75
C ALA A 377 -7.10 -27.96 10.99
N TRP A 378 -6.29 -27.00 11.42
CA TRP A 378 -4.87 -27.06 11.16
C TRP A 378 -4.43 -28.42 11.69
N ASP A 379 -3.83 -29.23 10.82
CA ASP A 379 -3.22 -30.47 11.26
C ASP A 379 -2.25 -30.09 12.39
N GLN A 380 -2.64 -30.38 13.64
CA GLN A 380 -1.81 -30.05 14.80
C GLN A 380 -0.50 -30.84 14.75
N ASP A 381 -0.46 -31.90 13.94
CA ASP A 381 0.76 -32.58 13.52
C ASP A 381 1.49 -31.72 12.48
N ASN A 382 2.14 -30.68 12.97
CA ASN A 382 3.26 -30.09 12.25
C ASN A 382 4.32 -31.20 12.07
N PRO A 383 4.64 -31.66 10.85
CA PRO A 383 5.57 -32.77 10.63
C PRO A 383 7.01 -32.44 11.07
N LEU A 384 7.30 -31.19 11.37
CA LEU A 384 8.56 -30.73 11.98
C LEU A 384 8.49 -30.67 13.52
N PHE A 385 7.29 -30.60 14.10
CA PHE A 385 7.12 -30.52 15.54
C PHE A 385 7.46 -31.86 16.18
N ARG A 386 8.43 -31.82 17.09
CA ARG A 386 8.74 -32.92 17.99
C ARG A 386 8.44 -32.44 19.39
N SER A 387 7.66 -33.22 20.13
CA SER A 387 7.36 -32.93 21.53
C SER A 387 8.65 -32.80 22.34
N ALA A 388 8.62 -31.91 23.35
CA ALA A 388 9.78 -31.65 24.18
C ALA A 388 10.28 -32.94 24.83
N THR A 389 11.59 -33.18 24.79
CA THR A 389 12.20 -34.37 25.42
C THR A 389 11.95 -34.40 26.93
N THR A 390 11.86 -33.24 27.56
CA THR A 390 11.55 -33.07 28.98
C THR A 390 10.86 -31.73 29.21
N THR A 391 9.74 -31.71 29.92
CA THR A 391 9.10 -30.50 30.45
C THR A 391 9.37 -30.41 31.95
N THR A 392 9.76 -29.21 32.40
CA THR A 392 9.98 -28.92 33.83
C THR A 392 9.17 -27.69 34.21
N ILE A 393 8.24 -27.85 35.14
CA ILE A 393 7.43 -26.76 35.69
C ILE A 393 8.25 -26.06 36.77
N ASN A 394 8.31 -24.72 36.72
CA ASN A 394 8.98 -23.94 37.76
C ASN A 394 8.22 -24.08 39.09
N PRO A 395 8.80 -24.69 40.14
CA PRO A 395 8.11 -24.91 41.42
C PRO A 395 7.72 -23.62 42.14
N ASN A 396 8.43 -22.51 41.86
CA ASN A 396 8.19 -21.21 42.49
C ASN A 396 7.11 -20.37 41.81
N TYR A 397 6.56 -20.82 40.67
CA TYR A 397 5.51 -20.11 39.93
C TYR A 397 4.10 -20.70 40.17
N LEU A 398 3.93 -21.46 41.25
CA LEU A 398 2.61 -21.88 41.74
C LEU A 398 2.04 -20.75 42.62
N GLY A 399 1.57 -19.67 41.97
CA GLY A 399 0.87 -18.57 42.62
C GLY A 399 -0.63 -18.63 42.32
N ASP A 400 -1.44 -18.89 43.36
CA ASP A 400 -2.88 -18.65 43.51
C ASP A 400 -3.75 -18.66 42.23
N SER A 401 -4.12 -19.85 41.76
CA SER A 401 -5.37 -20.06 41.03
C SER A 401 -6.33 -20.83 41.92
N ASN A 402 -7.00 -20.11 42.82
CA ASN A 402 -8.25 -20.58 43.41
C ASN A 402 -9.31 -20.57 42.30
N GLY A 403 -9.70 -21.74 41.79
CA GLY A 403 -10.82 -21.87 40.84
C GLY A 403 -10.65 -22.98 39.82
N ASP A 404 -11.22 -24.13 40.14
CA ASP A 404 -11.77 -25.17 39.26
C ASP A 404 -10.90 -25.86 38.20
N GLY A 405 -10.67 -27.15 38.45
CA GLY A 405 -10.97 -28.18 37.45
C GLY A 405 -9.79 -28.84 36.74
N ALA A 406 -9.44 -30.03 37.22
CA ALA A 406 -9.27 -31.28 36.47
C ALA A 406 -8.01 -32.04 36.88
N THR A 407 -8.20 -32.96 37.83
CA THR A 407 -7.36 -34.16 37.95
C THR A 407 -7.50 -35.00 36.69
N GLU A 408 -6.46 -35.07 35.88
CA GLU A 408 -6.24 -36.20 34.96
C GLU A 408 -5.02 -36.99 35.45
N THR A 409 -5.31 -38.18 35.97
CA THR A 409 -4.32 -39.24 36.21
C THR A 409 -3.88 -39.84 34.87
N PRO A 410 -2.59 -40.18 34.70
CA PRO A 410 -2.10 -40.76 33.45
C PRO A 410 -2.47 -42.25 33.36
N GLN A 411 -2.95 -42.66 32.18
CA GLN A 411 -2.86 -44.05 31.69
C GLN A 411 -1.64 -44.19 30.79
#